data_AF-A0A822UW73-F1
#
_entry.id   AF-A0A822UW73-F1
#
_cell.length_a   1.000
_cell.length_b   1.000
_cell.length_c   1.000
_cell.angle_alpha   90.00
_cell.angle_beta   90.00
_cell.angle_gamma   90.00
#
_symmetry.space_group_name_H-M   'P 1'
#
loop_
_entity.id
_entity.type
_entity.pdbx_description
1 polymer ?
#
loop_
_entity_poly.entity_id
_entity_poly.type
_entity_poly.pdbx_seq_one_letter_code
_entity_poly.pdbx_strand_id
1 'polypeptide(L)'
;MSLIEFEIERQSNPVDMIEIVAASNDWSFERSGEDEIAMTVAGHWADYHVSFSWMEEFEALHLACAFDIKVPDQRVNEVIRLLSQVNGQVLMGHFDLWRQEDVVIFRQSLLLAGGAEPNNQQVEVLLSSALEACEQYYQAFQFVVWSGLDAKSAIEAVMFETVGEA
;
A
#
# COMPACT_ATOMS: atom_id res chain seq x y z
N MET A 1 -1.28 -35.89 -10.96
CA MET A 1 -2.69 -35.87 -10.52
C MET A 1 -3.31 -34.65 -11.15
N SER A 2 -4.30 -34.85 -12.02
CA SER A 2 -5.06 -33.75 -12.60
C SER A 2 -6.03 -33.28 -11.53
N LEU A 3 -5.82 -32.08 -10.98
CA LEU A 3 -6.86 -31.41 -10.22
C LEU A 3 -7.97 -31.11 -11.22
N ILE A 4 -9.18 -31.58 -10.91
CA ILE A 4 -10.37 -31.11 -11.60
C ILE A 4 -10.53 -29.66 -11.14
N GLU A 5 -10.15 -28.71 -11.98
CA GLU A 5 -10.50 -27.30 -11.81
C GLU A 5 -12.01 -27.20 -11.99
N PHE A 6 -12.72 -27.12 -10.88
CA PHE A 6 -14.05 -26.53 -10.90
C PHE A 6 -13.81 -25.02 -10.95
N GLU A 7 -14.16 -24.38 -12.07
CA GLU A 7 -14.32 -22.93 -12.12
C GLU A 7 -15.43 -22.57 -11.12
N ILE A 8 -15.04 -22.07 -9.95
CA ILE A 8 -15.97 -21.52 -8.98
C ILE A 8 -16.29 -20.11 -9.47
N GLU A 9 -17.43 -19.97 -10.14
CA GLU A 9 -17.96 -18.67 -10.54
C GLU A 9 -18.29 -17.86 -9.27
N ARG A 10 -17.61 -16.72 -9.07
CA ARG A 10 -17.88 -15.83 -7.93
C ARG A 10 -19.25 -15.18 -8.08
N GLN A 11 -19.91 -14.98 -6.95
CA GLN A 11 -21.24 -14.36 -6.93
C GLN A 11 -21.17 -12.83 -6.81
N SER A 12 -20.04 -12.28 -6.37
CA SER A 12 -19.84 -10.84 -6.14
C SER A 12 -18.44 -10.41 -6.57
N ASN A 13 -18.30 -9.16 -7.00
CA ASN A 13 -17.00 -8.56 -7.24
C ASN A 13 -16.37 -8.20 -5.89
N PRO A 14 -15.13 -8.63 -5.58
CA PRO A 14 -14.45 -8.28 -4.33
C PRO A 14 -14.35 -6.78 -4.06
N VAL A 15 -14.38 -5.94 -5.10
CA VAL A 15 -14.40 -4.47 -4.99
C VAL A 15 -15.69 -3.95 -4.35
N ASP A 16 -16.81 -4.65 -4.49
CA ASP A 16 -18.09 -4.24 -3.91
C ASP A 16 -18.02 -4.22 -2.37
N MET A 17 -17.23 -5.12 -1.77
CA MET A 17 -16.96 -5.11 -0.33
C MET A 17 -16.20 -3.85 0.10
N ILE A 18 -15.32 -3.33 -0.75
CA ILE A 18 -14.54 -2.12 -0.48
C ILE A 18 -15.43 -0.89 -0.45
N GLU A 19 -16.41 -0.81 -1.36
CA GLU A 19 -17.40 0.27 -1.34
C GLU A 19 -18.22 0.28 -0.06
N ILE A 20 -18.64 -0.90 0.41
CA ILE A 20 -19.38 -1.04 1.67
C ILE A 20 -18.53 -0.51 2.84
N VAL A 21 -17.26 -0.92 2.91
CA VAL A 21 -16.35 -0.47 3.97
C VAL A 21 -16.05 1.03 3.87
N ALA A 22 -15.83 1.55 2.66
CA ALA A 22 -15.58 2.98 2.46
C ALA A 22 -16.81 3.83 2.84
N ALA A 23 -18.00 3.41 2.43
CA ALA A 23 -19.25 4.06 2.80
C ALA A 23 -19.53 3.96 4.31
N SER A 24 -19.22 2.84 4.97
CA SER A 24 -19.42 2.72 6.43
C SER A 24 -18.44 3.56 7.25
N ASN A 25 -17.31 3.97 6.66
CA ASN A 25 -16.29 4.82 7.29
C ASN A 25 -16.35 6.28 6.79
N ASP A 26 -17.40 6.68 6.06
CA ASP A 26 -17.59 8.02 5.49
C ASP A 26 -16.41 8.49 4.59
N TRP A 27 -15.71 7.56 3.94
CA TRP A 27 -14.64 7.88 3.01
C TRP A 27 -15.19 8.23 1.63
N SER A 28 -14.60 9.27 1.01
CA SER A 28 -14.88 9.60 -0.38
C SER A 28 -14.08 8.69 -1.30
N PHE A 29 -14.76 8.05 -2.24
CA PHE A 29 -14.14 7.14 -3.20
C PHE A 29 -14.70 7.34 -4.61
N GLU A 30 -13.93 6.92 -5.60
CA GLU A 30 -14.30 6.89 -7.01
C GLU A 30 -14.09 5.48 -7.55
N ARG A 31 -15.09 4.95 -8.27
CA ARG A 31 -14.97 3.65 -8.94
C ARG A 31 -14.44 3.87 -10.36
N SER A 32 -13.25 3.36 -10.64
CA SER A 32 -12.56 3.46 -11.92
C SER A 32 -12.80 2.20 -12.75
N GLY A 33 -14.00 2.06 -13.31
CA GLY A 33 -14.42 0.83 -13.98
C GLY A 33 -15.04 -0.17 -13.02
N GLU A 34 -15.10 -1.45 -13.42
CA GLU A 34 -15.79 -2.48 -12.62
C GLU A 34 -14.90 -3.05 -11.50
N ASP A 35 -13.59 -3.17 -11.75
CA ASP A 35 -12.64 -3.89 -10.89
C ASP A 35 -11.68 -2.98 -10.11
N GLU A 36 -11.90 -1.67 -10.08
CA GLU A 36 -11.03 -0.74 -9.37
C GLU A 36 -11.81 0.33 -8.62
N ILE A 37 -11.35 0.63 -7.40
CA ILE A 37 -11.83 1.73 -6.57
C ILE A 37 -10.62 2.50 -6.05
N ALA A 38 -10.68 3.83 -6.14
CA ALA A 38 -9.66 4.73 -5.68
C ALA A 38 -10.22 5.72 -4.65
N MET A 39 -9.39 6.12 -3.70
CA MET A 39 -9.72 7.11 -2.68
C MET A 39 -8.48 7.90 -2.28
N THR A 40 -8.70 9.06 -1.68
CA THR A 40 -7.63 9.83 -1.04
C THR A 40 -7.90 9.86 0.46
N VAL A 41 -6.91 9.44 1.24
CA VAL A 41 -6.98 9.39 2.69
C VAL A 41 -5.99 10.40 3.26
N ALA A 42 -6.49 11.37 4.03
CA ALA A 42 -5.63 12.33 4.72
C ALA A 42 -4.91 11.63 5.88
N GLY A 43 -3.58 11.70 5.90
CA GLY A 43 -2.75 11.24 7.02
C GLY A 43 -2.11 12.39 7.79
N HIS A 44 -1.15 12.07 8.64
CA HIS A 44 -0.41 13.04 9.42
C HIS A 44 0.64 13.76 8.57
N TRP A 45 1.31 13.03 7.68
CA TRP A 45 2.42 13.58 6.89
C TRP A 45 2.04 14.04 5.49
N ALA A 46 1.05 13.38 4.88
CA ALA A 46 0.63 13.63 3.51
C ALA A 46 -0.82 13.15 3.29
N ASP A 47 -1.38 13.54 2.16
CA ASP A 47 -2.53 12.84 1.59
C ASP A 47 -2.03 11.59 0.87
N TYR A 48 -2.68 10.45 1.13
CA TYR A 48 -2.34 9.16 0.54
C TYR A 48 -3.35 8.78 -0.53
N HIS A 49 -2.85 8.47 -1.71
CA HIS A 49 -3.65 7.96 -2.82
C HIS A 49 -3.73 6.45 -2.72
N VAL A 50 -4.92 5.94 -2.41
CA VAL A 50 -5.17 4.52 -2.22
C VAL A 50 -6.00 3.99 -3.37
N SER A 51 -5.63 2.85 -3.93
CA SER A 51 -6.50 2.09 -4.82
C SER A 51 -6.57 0.62 -4.42
N PHE A 52 -7.75 0.04 -4.64
CA PHE A 52 -7.95 -1.41 -4.62
C PHE A 52 -8.33 -1.85 -6.02
N SER A 53 -7.73 -2.94 -6.48
CA SER A 53 -7.99 -3.54 -7.78
C SER A 53 -8.23 -5.04 -7.62
N TRP A 54 -9.31 -5.55 -8.19
CA TRP A 54 -9.53 -6.99 -8.30
C TRP A 54 -8.71 -7.54 -9.47
N MET A 55 -7.76 -8.42 -9.15
CA MET A 55 -6.88 -9.08 -10.12
C MET A 55 -7.38 -10.51 -10.35
N GLU A 56 -8.39 -10.66 -11.22
CA GLU A 56 -9.09 -11.94 -11.46
C GLU A 56 -8.13 -13.10 -11.78
N GLU A 57 -7.17 -12.88 -12.68
CA GLU A 57 -6.18 -13.89 -13.09
C GLU A 57 -5.34 -14.45 -11.93
N PHE A 58 -5.20 -13.69 -10.85
CA PHE A 58 -4.40 -14.05 -9.68
C PHE A 58 -5.26 -14.37 -8.44
N GLU A 59 -6.58 -14.31 -8.59
CA GLU A 59 -7.55 -14.38 -7.51
C GLU A 59 -7.16 -13.48 -6.32
N ALA A 60 -6.72 -12.25 -6.59
CA ALA A 60 -6.15 -11.37 -5.58
C ALA A 60 -6.79 -9.99 -5.58
N LEU A 61 -7.17 -9.51 -4.40
CA LEU A 61 -7.49 -8.11 -4.19
C LEU A 61 -6.17 -7.37 -3.93
N HIS A 62 -5.74 -6.55 -4.88
CA HIS A 62 -4.50 -5.78 -4.80
C HIS A 62 -4.78 -4.40 -4.24
N LEU A 63 -4.05 -4.00 -3.20
CA LEU A 63 -4.02 -2.64 -2.66
C LEU A 63 -2.74 -1.94 -3.07
N ALA A 64 -2.88 -0.68 -3.48
CA ALA A 64 -1.82 0.31 -3.62
C ALA A 64 -2.10 1.49 -2.70
N CYS A 65 -1.07 1.98 -2.01
CA CYS A 65 -1.11 3.21 -1.22
C CYS A 65 0.12 4.04 -1.58
N ALA A 66 -0.07 5.23 -2.14
CA ALA A 66 1.00 6.06 -2.67
C ALA A 66 1.02 7.44 -2.02
N PHE A 67 2.21 8.03 -1.95
CA PHE A 67 2.41 9.43 -1.62
C PHE A 67 3.45 10.06 -2.54
N ASP A 68 3.31 11.36 -2.75
CA ASP A 68 4.18 12.12 -3.64
C ASP A 68 5.55 12.35 -3.01
N ILE A 69 6.60 12.07 -3.80
CA ILE A 69 7.97 12.43 -3.47
C ILE A 69 8.80 12.63 -4.73
N LYS A 70 9.25 13.87 -4.90
CA LYS A 70 10.18 14.22 -5.97
C LYS A 70 11.60 13.81 -5.60
N VAL A 71 12.14 12.79 -6.25
CA VAL A 71 13.49 12.26 -5.98
C VAL A 71 14.52 12.85 -6.95
N PRO A 72 15.48 13.68 -6.50
CA PRO A 72 16.57 14.15 -7.35
C PRO A 72 17.41 12.98 -7.88
N ASP A 73 17.88 13.06 -9.13
CA ASP A 73 18.68 12.00 -9.77
C ASP A 73 19.87 11.52 -8.92
N GLN A 74 20.52 12.45 -8.21
CA GLN A 74 21.68 12.16 -7.35
C GLN A 74 21.31 11.33 -6.10
N ARG A 75 20.03 11.31 -5.71
CA ARG A 75 19.52 10.62 -4.52
C ARG A 75 18.82 9.29 -4.85
N VAL A 76 18.53 9.01 -6.12
CA VAL A 76 17.82 7.78 -6.55
C VAL A 76 18.47 6.51 -6.00
N ASN A 77 19.79 6.37 -6.10
CA ASN A 77 20.49 5.19 -5.58
C ASN A 77 20.34 5.04 -4.06
N GLU A 78 20.23 6.15 -3.33
CA GLU A 78 20.05 6.11 -1.88
C GLU A 78 18.62 5.75 -1.51
N VAL A 79 17.63 6.24 -2.27
CA VAL A 79 16.23 5.83 -2.12
C VAL A 79 16.06 4.34 -2.42
N ILE A 80 16.73 3.79 -3.43
CA ILE A 80 16.71 2.34 -3.70
C ILE A 80 17.29 1.54 -2.52
N ARG A 81 18.35 2.03 -1.88
CA ARG A 81 18.89 1.39 -0.66
C ARG A 81 17.91 1.49 0.50
N LEU A 82 17.23 2.62 0.65
CA LEU A 82 16.19 2.80 1.66
C LEU A 82 15.05 1.80 1.45
N LEU A 83 14.52 1.70 0.23
CA LEU A 83 13.49 0.73 -0.13
C LEU A 83 13.90 -0.71 0.25
N SER A 84 15.13 -1.11 -0.09
CA SER A 84 15.63 -2.45 0.25
C SER A 84 15.68 -2.70 1.76
N GLN A 85 15.98 -1.69 2.57
CA GLN A 85 16.04 -1.84 4.03
C GLN A 85 14.65 -1.81 4.66
N VAL A 86 13.79 -0.88 4.22
CA VAL A 86 12.38 -0.79 4.67
C VAL A 86 11.64 -2.08 4.35
N ASN A 87 11.76 -2.59 3.12
CA ASN A 87 11.13 -3.85 2.72
C ASN A 87 11.66 -5.07 3.47
N GLY A 88 12.86 -4.98 4.07
CA GLY A 88 13.36 -6.02 4.98
C GLY A 88 12.68 -6.03 6.35
N GLN A 89 11.99 -4.94 6.72
CA GLN A 89 11.28 -4.77 8.00
C GLN A 89 9.77 -4.94 7.86
N VAL A 90 9.23 -4.66 6.68
CA VAL A 90 7.81 -4.80 6.37
C VAL A 90 7.45 -6.29 6.26
N LEU A 91 6.49 -6.73 7.08
CA LEU A 91 6.01 -8.11 7.04
C LEU A 91 5.02 -8.36 5.90
N MET A 92 4.10 -7.42 5.69
CA MET A 92 3.02 -7.52 4.71
C MET A 92 3.21 -6.46 3.65
N GLY A 93 3.34 -6.88 2.38
CA GLY A 93 3.53 -5.95 1.27
C GLY A 93 4.96 -5.48 1.08
N HIS A 94 5.13 -4.44 0.27
CA HIS A 94 6.43 -3.84 -0.05
C HIS A 94 6.26 -2.43 -0.61
N PHE A 95 7.31 -1.62 -0.48
CA PHE A 95 7.45 -0.33 -1.14
C PHE A 95 8.17 -0.45 -2.48
N ASP A 96 7.79 0.43 -3.41
CA ASP A 96 8.42 0.64 -4.70
C ASP A 96 8.52 2.16 -5.00
N LEU A 97 9.36 2.54 -5.96
CA LEU A 97 9.52 3.91 -6.43
C LEU A 97 9.10 4.02 -7.90
N TRP A 98 8.03 4.76 -8.15
CA TRP A 98 7.59 5.09 -9.50
C TRP A 98 8.13 6.45 -9.90
N ARG A 99 9.27 6.41 -10.58
CA ARG A 99 10.03 7.60 -10.92
C ARG A 99 9.36 8.52 -11.94
N GLN A 100 8.49 8.02 -12.80
CA GLN A 100 7.88 8.84 -13.86
C GLN A 100 6.76 9.70 -13.27
N GLU A 101 6.15 9.23 -12.19
CA GLU A 101 5.03 9.83 -11.48
C GLU A 101 5.47 10.58 -10.23
N ASP A 102 6.76 10.54 -9.86
CA ASP A 102 7.30 11.12 -8.61
C ASP A 102 6.54 10.60 -7.37
N VAL A 103 6.25 9.29 -7.31
CA VAL A 103 5.58 8.66 -6.16
C VAL A 103 6.35 7.50 -5.56
N VAL A 104 6.27 7.36 -4.25
CA VAL A 104 6.57 6.11 -3.54
C VAL A 104 5.24 5.40 -3.29
N ILE A 105 5.21 4.11 -3.56
CA ILE A 105 4.00 3.29 -3.47
C ILE A 105 4.26 2.08 -2.60
N PHE A 106 3.40 1.88 -1.61
CA PHE A 106 3.26 0.63 -0.89
C PHE A 106 2.23 -0.25 -1.60
N ARG A 107 2.53 -1.54 -1.72
CA ARG A 107 1.64 -2.52 -2.35
C ARG A 107 1.48 -3.77 -1.50
N GLN A 108 0.26 -4.26 -1.41
CA GLN A 108 -0.08 -5.50 -0.71
C GLN A 108 -1.25 -6.18 -1.40
N SER A 109 -1.28 -7.52 -1.38
CA SER A 109 -2.41 -8.27 -1.94
C SER A 109 -3.04 -9.17 -0.88
N LEU A 110 -4.37 -9.24 -0.90
CA LEU A 110 -5.15 -10.26 -0.20
C LEU A 110 -5.50 -11.36 -1.19
N LEU A 111 -4.94 -12.55 -0.98
CA LEU A 111 -5.25 -13.72 -1.80
C LEU A 111 -6.64 -14.25 -1.42
N LEU A 112 -7.49 -14.40 -2.43
CA LEU A 112 -8.87 -14.86 -2.32
C LEU A 112 -9.07 -16.20 -3.04
N ALA A 113 -8.01 -17.00 -3.18
CA ALA A 113 -8.00 -18.22 -3.97
C ALA A 113 -9.06 -19.25 -3.54
N GLY A 114 -9.55 -20.01 -4.52
CA GLY A 114 -10.52 -21.09 -4.27
C GLY A 114 -11.93 -20.58 -3.94
N GLY A 115 -12.29 -19.43 -4.49
CA GLY A 115 -13.60 -18.80 -4.28
C GLY A 115 -13.79 -18.17 -2.89
N ALA A 116 -12.70 -17.81 -2.20
CA ALA A 116 -12.81 -17.09 -0.93
C ALA A 116 -13.33 -15.66 -1.17
N GLU A 117 -14.28 -15.21 -0.36
CA GLU A 117 -14.78 -13.84 -0.40
C GLU A 117 -14.09 -12.99 0.67
N PRO A 118 -13.79 -11.70 0.39
CA PRO A 118 -13.23 -10.81 1.40
C PRO A 118 -14.30 -10.50 2.45
N ASN A 119 -13.87 -10.35 3.71
CA ASN A 119 -14.72 -9.80 4.76
C ASN A 119 -14.28 -8.38 5.16
N ASN A 120 -15.18 -7.63 5.82
CA ASN A 120 -14.93 -6.24 6.21
C ASN A 120 -13.62 -6.08 7.00
N GLN A 121 -13.35 -6.97 7.96
CA GLN A 121 -12.15 -6.90 8.80
C GLN A 121 -10.87 -7.07 7.98
N GLN A 122 -10.87 -7.96 6.98
CA GLN A 122 -9.73 -8.13 6.08
C GLN A 122 -9.47 -6.87 5.26
N VAL A 123 -10.52 -6.23 4.77
CA VAL A 123 -10.42 -4.98 3.98
C VAL A 123 -9.92 -3.83 4.86
N GLU A 124 -10.51 -3.65 6.04
CA GLU A 124 -10.12 -2.63 7.01
C GLU A 124 -8.65 -2.78 7.41
N VAL A 125 -8.21 -4.00 7.73
CA VAL A 125 -6.82 -4.28 8.06
C VAL A 125 -5.89 -4.05 6.87
N LEU A 126 -6.30 -4.43 5.65
CA LEU A 126 -5.49 -4.21 4.44
C LEU A 126 -5.23 -2.72 4.24
N LEU A 127 -6.24 -1.88 4.44
CA LEU A 127 -6.12 -0.43 4.34
C LEU A 127 -5.29 0.16 5.47
N SER A 128 -5.63 -0.16 6.72
CA SER A 128 -4.98 0.43 7.89
C SER A 128 -3.50 0.06 7.92
N SER A 129 -3.12 -1.19 7.60
CA SER A 129 -1.72 -1.60 7.56
C SER A 129 -0.91 -0.89 6.48
N ALA A 130 -1.54 -0.60 5.33
CA ALA A 130 -0.90 0.13 4.25
C ALA A 130 -0.66 1.61 4.62
N LEU A 131 -1.66 2.25 5.22
CA LEU A 131 -1.54 3.62 5.72
C LEU A 131 -0.50 3.71 6.83
N GLU A 132 -0.53 2.81 7.82
CA GLU A 132 0.44 2.74 8.90
C GLU A 132 1.87 2.57 8.37
N ALA A 133 2.09 1.68 7.40
CA ALA A 133 3.40 1.51 6.79
C ALA A 133 3.86 2.81 6.09
N CYS A 134 3.00 3.44 5.32
CA CYS A 134 3.30 4.69 4.63
C CYS A 134 3.60 5.84 5.60
N GLU A 135 2.82 5.99 6.66
CA GLU A 135 3.02 6.95 7.74
C GLU A 135 4.35 6.74 8.46
N GLN A 136 4.61 5.49 8.87
CA GLN A 136 5.82 5.12 9.61
C GLN A 136 7.11 5.44 8.85
N TYR A 137 7.13 5.20 7.54
CA TYR A 137 8.34 5.35 6.74
C TYR A 137 8.42 6.66 5.94
N TYR A 138 7.36 7.47 5.89
CA TYR A 138 7.33 8.72 5.13
C TYR A 138 8.55 9.61 5.43
N GLN A 139 8.81 9.87 6.71
CA GLN A 139 9.94 10.72 7.12
C GLN A 139 11.30 10.14 6.72
N ALA A 140 11.47 8.82 6.68
CA ALA A 140 12.73 8.22 6.24
C ALA A 140 13.03 8.57 4.78
N PHE A 141 12.01 8.57 3.92
CA PHE A 141 12.15 9.06 2.55
C PHE A 141 12.48 10.55 2.50
N GLN A 142 11.83 11.37 3.32
CA GLN A 142 12.12 12.80 3.40
C GLN A 142 13.56 13.08 3.86
N PHE A 143 14.06 12.33 4.84
CA PHE A 143 15.43 12.44 5.33
C PHE A 143 16.47 12.08 4.26
N VAL A 144 16.21 11.03 3.48
CA VAL A 144 17.07 10.69 2.35
C VAL A 144 16.98 11.76 1.26
N VAL A 145 15.80 12.26 0.90
CA VAL A 145 15.67 13.18 -0.24
C VAL A 145 16.14 14.60 0.11
N TRP A 146 15.72 15.14 1.25
CA TRP A 146 15.92 16.54 1.61
C TRP A 146 17.08 16.77 2.57
N SER A 147 17.24 15.92 3.57
CA SER A 147 18.29 16.07 4.59
C SER A 147 19.63 15.43 4.19
N GLY A 148 19.64 14.66 3.10
CA GLY A 148 20.85 14.03 2.57
C GLY A 148 21.36 12.84 3.38
N LEU A 149 20.61 12.36 4.37
CA LEU A 149 20.96 11.21 5.20
C LEU A 149 21.10 9.95 4.35
N ASP A 150 22.00 9.05 4.72
CA ASP A 150 22.02 7.71 4.11
C ASP A 150 20.81 6.89 4.60
N ALA A 151 20.45 5.86 3.83
CA ALA A 151 19.29 5.02 4.06
C ALA A 151 19.26 4.38 5.45
N LYS A 152 20.43 3.97 5.96
CA LYS A 152 20.53 3.35 7.28
C LYS A 152 20.25 4.38 8.37
N SER A 153 20.92 5.53 8.31
CA SER A 153 20.71 6.63 9.26
C SER A 153 19.27 7.15 9.25
N ALA A 154 18.63 7.19 8.06
CA ALA A 154 17.23 7.59 7.93
C ALA A 154 16.25 6.60 8.59
N ILE A 155 16.48 5.29 8.46
CA ILE A 155 15.68 4.28 9.15
C ILE A 155 15.89 4.36 10.66
N GLU A 156 17.14 4.47 11.12
CA GLU A 156 17.43 4.60 12.54
C GLU A 156 16.67 5.80 13.15
N ALA A 157 16.63 6.95 12.46
CA ALA A 157 15.90 8.12 12.92
C ALA A 157 14.41 7.86 13.16
N VAL A 158 13.69 7.25 12.20
CA VAL A 158 12.24 7.01 12.35
C VAL A 158 11.92 5.87 13.33
N MET A 159 12.82 4.90 13.48
CA MET A 159 12.65 3.82 14.45
C MET A 159 12.88 4.28 15.90
N PHE A 160 13.66 5.34 16.12
CA PHE A 160 13.79 5.94 17.45
C PHE A 160 12.60 6.84 17.83
N GLU A 161 12.03 7.57 16.88
CA GLU A 161 10.83 8.41 17.12
C GLU A 161 9.61 7.55 17.48
N THR A 162 9.43 6.41 16.83
CA THR A 162 8.30 5.48 17.09
C THR A 162 8.36 4.78 18.46
N VAL A 163 9.53 4.68 19.10
CA VAL A 163 9.66 4.19 20.49
C VAL A 163 9.32 5.28 21.52
N GLY A 164 9.30 6.56 21.12
CA GLY A 164 9.04 7.71 21.99
C GLY A 164 7.56 8.09 22.16
N GLU A 165 6.66 7.57 21.34
CA GLU A 165 5.23 7.93 21.29
C GLU A 165 4.28 6.76 21.67
N ALA A 166 4.71 5.87 22.57
CA ALA A 166 3.88 4.77 23.12
C ALA A 166 3.42 5.01 24.56
#